data_AF-A0A917DM82-F1
#
_entry.id   AF-A0A917DM82-F1
#
_cell.length_a   1.000
_cell.length_b   1.000
_cell.length_c   1.000
_cell.angle_alpha   90.00
_cell.angle_beta   90.00
_cell.angle_gamma   90.00
#
_symmetry.space_group_name_H-M   'P 1'
#
loop_
_entity.id
_entity.type
_entity.pdbx_description
1 polymer ?
#
loop_
_entity_poly.entity_id
_entity_poly.type
_entity_poly.pdbx_seq_one_letter_code
_entity_poly.pdbx_strand_id
1 'polypeptide(L)'
;MLIYRIVADWSMKTMQTFQRISLIETNGNLEDVVAYKNQTGASYATSVRDILTHLALHGQYHRGQINTILRSAGGEPVNVDYITYIRELS
;
A
#
# COMPACT_ATOMS: atom_id res chain seq x y z
N MET A 1 3.64 11.10 20.66
CA MET A 1 3.86 9.69 21.10
C MET A 1 2.83 8.70 20.53
N LEU A 2 1.55 9.07 20.33
CA LEU A 2 0.53 8.19 19.71
C LEU A 2 0.62 8.12 18.16
N ILE A 3 0.84 9.25 17.48
CA ILE A 3 0.95 9.32 16.01
C ILE A 3 2.13 8.48 15.49
N TYR A 4 3.29 8.54 16.15
CA TYR A 4 4.45 7.72 15.79
C TYR A 4 4.18 6.21 15.88
N ARG A 5 3.37 5.76 16.84
CA ARG A 5 2.99 4.35 16.97
C ARG A 5 2.04 3.91 15.86
N ILE A 6 1.08 4.75 15.49
CA ILE A 6 0.15 4.48 14.38
C ILE A 6 0.91 4.42 13.05
N VAL A 7 1.83 5.36 12.81
CA VAL A 7 2.66 5.38 11.60
C VAL A 7 3.62 4.19 11.58
N ALA A 8 4.25 3.83 12.71
CA ALA A 8 5.14 2.67 12.79
C ALA A 8 4.40 1.34 12.58
N ASP A 9 3.22 1.16 13.19
CA ASP A 9 2.37 -0.01 12.97
C ASP A 9 1.88 -0.08 11.54
N TRP A 10 1.51 1.05 10.94
CA TRP A 10 1.09 1.11 9.54
C TRP A 10 2.25 0.78 8.60
N SER A 11 3.44 1.32 8.84
CA SER A 11 4.65 1.02 8.08
C SER A 11 5.08 -0.45 8.22
N MET A 12 5.00 -1.03 9.42
CA MET A 12 5.27 -2.47 9.63
C MET A 12 4.26 -3.36 8.91
N LYS A 13 2.96 -3.07 9.03
CA LYS A 13 1.90 -3.84 8.34
C LYS A 13 2.02 -3.70 6.83
N THR A 14 2.37 -2.50 6.36
CA THR A 14 2.60 -2.22 4.93
C THR A 14 3.83 -2.98 4.44
N MET A 15 4.94 -2.99 5.19
CA MET A 15 6.16 -3.75 4.85
C MET A 15 5.91 -5.27 4.85
N GLN A 16 5.19 -5.79 5.84
CA GLN A 16 4.78 -7.21 5.89
C GLN A 16 3.85 -7.58 4.72
N THR A 17 2.99 -6.65 4.30
CA THR A 17 2.12 -6.84 3.13
C THR A 17 2.95 -6.83 1.84
N PHE A 18 3.91 -5.92 1.68
CA PHE A 18 4.84 -5.91 0.54
C PHE A 18 5.67 -7.20 0.45
N GLN A 19 6.22 -7.68 1.57
CA GLN A 19 6.96 -8.95 1.62
C GLN A 19 6.08 -10.16 1.26
N ARG A 20 4.78 -10.14 1.60
CA ARG A 20 3.83 -11.17 1.19
C ARG A 20 3.49 -11.11 -0.30
N ILE A 21 3.47 -9.92 -0.88
CA ILE A 21 3.19 -9.71 -2.31
C ILE A 21 4.36 -10.17 -3.18
N SER A 22 5.60 -9.88 -2.78
CA SER A 22 6.78 -10.36 -3.51
C SER A 22 6.86 -11.89 -3.59
N LEU A 23 6.26 -12.60 -2.61
CA LEU A 23 6.18 -14.07 -2.64
C LEU A 23 5.11 -14.59 -3.63
N ILE A 24 4.07 -13.79 -3.91
CA ILE A 24 3.03 -14.13 -4.90
C ILE A 24 3.62 -14.02 -6.32
N GLU A 25 4.44 -13.01 -6.59
CA GLU A 25 5.05 -12.82 -7.92
C GLU A 25 6.07 -13.90 -8.30
N THR A 26 6.71 -14.55 -7.32
CA THR A 26 7.68 -15.62 -7.61
C THR A 26 7.07 -16.92 -8.15
N ASN A 27 5.78 -17.19 -7.93
CA ASN A 27 5.15 -18.47 -8.31
C ASN A 27 3.66 -18.37 -8.77
N GLY A 28 3.04 -17.19 -8.79
CA GLY A 28 1.60 -17.01 -8.98
C GLY A 28 1.19 -16.31 -10.28
N ASN A 29 -0.05 -16.54 -10.74
CA ASN A 29 -0.62 -15.90 -11.91
C ASN A 29 -1.47 -14.68 -11.48
N LEU A 30 -1.22 -13.50 -12.07
CA LEU A 30 -1.96 -12.28 -11.76
C LEU A 30 -3.47 -12.38 -12.09
N GLU A 31 -3.85 -13.30 -12.96
CA GLU A 31 -5.25 -13.56 -13.33
C GLU A 31 -5.96 -14.53 -12.36
N ASP A 32 -5.26 -15.08 -11.37
CA ASP A 32 -5.88 -15.93 -10.36
C ASP A 32 -6.93 -15.15 -9.58
N VAL A 33 -8.07 -15.80 -9.31
CA VAL A 33 -9.22 -15.18 -8.62
C VAL A 33 -9.22 -15.56 -7.15
N VAL A 34 -9.27 -14.55 -6.29
CA VAL A 34 -9.37 -14.71 -4.84
C VAL A 34 -10.79 -14.44 -4.39
N ALA A 35 -11.45 -15.45 -3.82
CA ALA A 35 -12.76 -15.30 -3.17
C ALA A 35 -12.60 -14.88 -1.70
N TYR A 36 -13.34 -13.86 -1.27
CA TYR A 36 -13.29 -13.36 0.11
C TYR A 36 -14.63 -12.77 0.56
N LYS A 37 -14.76 -12.52 1.87
CA LYS A 37 -15.83 -11.71 2.43
C LYS A 37 -15.28 -10.39 2.92
N ASN A 38 -15.98 -9.30 2.61
CA ASN A 38 -15.61 -7.99 3.14
C ASN A 38 -16.03 -7.84 4.62
N GLN A 39 -15.79 -6.65 5.18
CA GLN A 39 -16.12 -6.34 6.58
C GLN A 39 -17.63 -6.37 6.88
N THR A 40 -18.49 -6.22 5.86
CA THR A 40 -19.95 -6.33 6.00
C THR A 40 -20.46 -7.76 5.78
N GLY A 41 -19.55 -8.74 5.59
CA GLY A 41 -19.88 -10.14 5.34
C GLY A 41 -20.31 -10.48 3.91
N ALA A 42 -20.31 -9.50 3.00
CA ALA A 42 -20.65 -9.69 1.59
C ALA A 42 -19.50 -10.41 0.86
N SER A 43 -19.87 -11.37 0.01
CA SER A 43 -18.92 -12.20 -0.76
C SER A 43 -18.49 -11.50 -2.04
N TYR A 44 -17.19 -11.56 -2.33
CA TYR A 44 -16.57 -11.03 -3.54
C TYR A 44 -15.57 -12.04 -4.11
N ALA A 45 -15.28 -11.89 -5.39
CA ALA A 45 -14.21 -12.62 -6.08
C ALA A 45 -13.48 -11.61 -6.97
N THR A 46 -12.18 -11.46 -6.76
CA THR A 46 -11.38 -10.41 -7.42
C THR A 46 -10.04 -11.00 -7.86
N SER A 47 -9.53 -10.57 -9.02
CA SER A 47 -8.22 -11.03 -9.51
C SER A 47 -7.09 -10.57 -8.58
N VAL A 48 -6.00 -11.33 -8.54
CA VAL A 48 -4.77 -10.91 -7.84
C VAL A 48 -4.29 -9.56 -8.40
N ARG A 49 -4.30 -9.39 -9.73
CA ARG A 49 -3.97 -8.12 -10.40
C ARG A 49 -4.72 -6.93 -9.81
N ASP A 50 -6.04 -7.04 -9.70
CA ASP A 50 -6.89 -5.95 -9.22
C ASP A 50 -6.68 -5.69 -7.74
N ILE A 51 -6.49 -6.74 -6.92
CA ILE A 51 -6.18 -6.61 -5.49
C ILE A 51 -4.86 -5.86 -5.28
N LEU A 52 -3.81 -6.24 -6.00
CA LEU A 52 -2.49 -5.60 -5.91
C LEU A 52 -2.52 -4.15 -6.40
N THR A 53 -3.24 -3.90 -7.51
CA THR A 53 -3.46 -2.55 -8.03
C THR A 53 -4.20 -1.69 -7.01
N HIS A 54 -5.29 -2.20 -6.44
CA HIS A 54 -6.03 -1.50 -5.39
C HIS A 54 -5.16 -1.16 -4.18
N LEU A 55 -4.34 -2.12 -3.72
CA LEU A 55 -3.45 -1.89 -2.59
C LEU A 55 -2.44 -0.76 -2.86
N ALA A 56 -1.82 -0.75 -4.05
CA ALA A 56 -0.88 0.30 -4.43
C ALA A 56 -1.55 1.69 -4.42
N LEU A 57 -2.77 1.79 -4.99
CA LEU A 57 -3.55 3.02 -5.03
C LEU A 57 -4.03 3.45 -3.63
N HIS A 58 -4.48 2.52 -2.80
CA HIS A 58 -4.90 2.78 -1.42
C HIS A 58 -3.73 3.30 -0.57
N GLY A 59 -2.52 2.75 -0.78
CA GLY A 59 -1.30 3.27 -0.19
C GLY A 59 -1.00 4.71 -0.60
N GLN A 60 -1.15 5.05 -1.90
CA GLN A 60 -0.97 6.42 -2.39
C GLN A 60 -2.01 7.40 -1.82
N TYR A 61 -3.27 6.97 -1.69
CA TYR A 61 -4.32 7.77 -1.09
C TYR A 61 -3.98 8.20 0.35
N HIS A 62 -3.57 7.26 1.21
CA HIS A 62 -3.17 7.58 2.58
C HIS A 62 -1.89 8.43 2.65
N ARG A 63 -0.93 8.22 1.75
CA ARG A 63 0.24 9.10 1.63
C ARG A 63 -0.17 10.54 1.31
N GLY A 64 -1.16 10.75 0.43
CA GLY A 64 -1.73 12.07 0.16
C GLY A 64 -2.32 12.74 1.41
N GLN A 65 -3.03 11.97 2.25
CA GLN A 65 -3.56 12.47 3.53
C GLN A 65 -2.44 12.90 4.50
N ILE A 66 -1.40 12.07 4.64
CA ILE A 66 -0.24 12.38 5.50
C ILE A 66 0.50 13.61 4.99
N ASN A 67 0.74 13.71 3.67
CA ASN A 67 1.41 14.87 3.06
C ASN A 67 0.62 16.16 3.29
N THR A 68 -0.71 16.10 3.24
CA THR A 68 -1.59 17.23 3.54
C THR A 68 -1.44 17.68 5.00
N ILE A 69 -1.42 16.73 5.95
CA ILE A 69 -1.21 17.02 7.37
C ILE A 69 0.18 17.61 7.61
N LEU A 70 1.22 17.05 6.97
CA LEU A 70 2.59 17.52 7.09
C LEU A 70 2.75 18.97 6.61
N ARG A 71 2.19 19.29 5.43
CA ARG A 71 2.16 20.68 4.91
C ARG A 71 1.42 21.62 5.85
N SER A 72 0.29 21.19 6.40
CA SER A 72 -0.49 22.00 7.36
C SER A 72 0.28 22.27 8.67
N ALA A 73 1.23 21.41 9.02
CA ALA A 73 2.13 21.59 10.16
C ALA A 73 3.43 22.36 9.80
N GLY A 74 3.55 22.89 8.58
CA GLY A 74 4.72 23.64 8.11
C GLY A 74 5.90 22.77 7.65
N GLY A 75 5.73 21.45 7.54
CA GLY A 75 6.74 20.54 7.00
C GLY A 75 6.61 20.36 5.49
N GLU A 76 7.72 20.05 4.81
CA GLU A 76 7.72 19.73 3.38
C GLU A 76 7.75 18.21 3.16
N PRO A 77 6.78 17.63 2.42
CA PRO A 77 6.80 16.21 2.06
C PRO A 77 7.98 15.84 1.17
N VAL A 78 8.58 14.69 1.43
CA VAL A 78 9.60 14.09 0.55
C VAL A 78 8.97 13.51 -0.71
N ASN A 79 9.74 13.44 -1.81
CA ASN A 79 9.31 12.74 -3.01
C ASN A 79 9.19 11.23 -2.70
N VAL A 80 8.04 10.65 -3.00
CA VAL A 80 7.72 9.23 -2.79
C VAL A 80 7.21 8.55 -4.06
N ASP A 81 7.48 9.16 -5.22
CA ASP A 81 7.05 8.67 -6.52
C ASP A 81 7.87 7.43 -6.91
N TYR A 82 7.18 6.41 -7.39
CA TYR A 82 7.80 5.16 -7.81
C TYR A 82 8.83 5.35 -8.92
N ILE A 83 8.58 6.24 -9.89
CA ILE A 83 9.51 6.51 -10.99
C ILE A 83 10.79 7.18 -10.50
N THR A 84 10.70 8.07 -9.50
CA THR A 84 11.88 8.66 -8.86
C THR A 84 12.70 7.59 -8.18
N TYR A 85 12.06 6.73 -7.38
CA TYR A 85 12.72 5.62 -6.69
C TYR A 85 13.46 4.68 -7.65
N ILE A 86 12.81 4.26 -8.76
CA ILE A 86 13.44 3.37 -9.74
C ILE A 86 14.66 4.03 -10.41
N ARG A 87 14.61 5.34 -10.69
CA ARG A 87 15.74 6.07 -11.28
C ARG A 87 16.92 6.24 -10.33
N GLU A 88 16.68 6.23 -9.02
CA GLU A 88 17.75 6.30 -8.01
C GLU A 88 18.42 4.94 -7.76
N LEU A 89 17.75 3.85 -8.13
CA LEU A 89 18.26 2.47 -8.03
C LEU A 89 19.04 2.01 -9.26
N SER A 90 18.85 2.66 -10.41
CA SER A 90 19.57 2.41 -11.66
C SER A 90 20.91 3.12 -11.70
#